data_AF-A0A959HPV8-F1
#
_entry.id   AF-A0A959HPV8-F1
#
_cell.length_a   1.000
_cell.length_b   1.000
_cell.length_c   1.000
_cell.angle_alpha   90.00
_cell.angle_beta   90.00
_cell.angle_gamma   90.00
#
_symmetry.space_group_name_H-M   'P 1'
#
loop_
_entity.id
_entity.type
_entity.pdbx_description
1 polymer ?
#
loop_
_entity_poly.entity_id
_entity_poly.type
_entity_poly.pdbx_seq_one_letter_code
_entity_poly.pdbx_strand_id
1 'polypeptide(L)'
;MEEIIKKLNFKGQQEIQVIRMPAELRPLFEHWSKDVNVLEDEALKRDVDFLVAFLVDPAHIAQLAKELRKVDQTRDPVLWFAYPKKSSKRYKTELSRDHGWEPMGAIGLEPVRQVALDDDWSALRFRPVKNIKSMTRSSALSKEGKERIKK
;
A
#
# COMPACT_ATOMS: atom_id res chain seq x y z
N MET A 1 -18.18 -2.17 -7.92
CA MET A 1 -17.31 -2.62 -6.80
C MET A 1 -16.29 -3.67 -7.23
N GLU A 2 -16.64 -4.65 -8.08
CA GLU A 2 -15.68 -5.61 -8.68
C GLU A 2 -14.51 -4.98 -9.44
N GLU A 3 -14.65 -3.74 -9.92
CA GLU A 3 -13.55 -3.06 -10.60
C GLU A 3 -12.41 -2.64 -9.67
N ILE A 4 -12.69 -2.38 -8.39
CA ILE A 4 -11.68 -1.78 -7.49
C ILE A 4 -10.60 -2.81 -7.17
N ILE A 5 -10.95 -4.05 -6.86
CA ILE A 5 -9.98 -5.13 -6.62
C ILE A 5 -9.05 -5.36 -7.83
N LYS A 6 -9.59 -5.29 -9.05
CA LYS A 6 -8.79 -5.34 -10.30
C LYS A 6 -7.88 -4.12 -10.44
N LYS A 7 -8.36 -2.91 -10.09
CA LYS A 7 -7.56 -1.67 -10.05
C LYS A 7 -6.42 -1.77 -9.03
N LEU A 8 -6.64 -2.48 -7.93
CA LEU A 8 -5.62 -2.82 -6.92
C LEU A 8 -4.65 -3.93 -7.37
N ASN A 9 -4.59 -4.27 -8.66
CA ASN A 9 -3.64 -5.24 -9.19
C ASN A 9 -3.82 -6.67 -8.60
N PHE A 10 -5.03 -7.01 -8.14
CA PHE A 10 -5.34 -8.38 -7.82
C PHE A 10 -5.40 -9.21 -9.11
N LYS A 11 -4.70 -10.34 -9.12
CA LYS A 11 -4.51 -11.23 -10.28
C LYS A 11 -4.76 -12.69 -9.94
N GLY A 12 -5.46 -12.97 -8.84
CA GLY A 12 -5.67 -14.33 -8.33
C GLY A 12 -4.63 -14.77 -7.32
N GLN A 13 -4.05 -13.84 -6.55
CA GLN A 13 -3.28 -14.20 -5.35
C GLN A 13 -4.17 -15.01 -4.39
N GLN A 14 -3.56 -15.93 -3.64
CA GLN A 14 -4.30 -16.84 -2.76
C GLN A 14 -5.08 -16.12 -1.67
N GLU A 15 -4.51 -15.03 -1.15
CA GLU A 15 -5.11 -14.24 -0.08
C GLU A 15 -4.82 -12.75 -0.25
N ILE A 16 -5.68 -11.93 0.33
CA ILE A 16 -5.49 -10.51 0.55
C ILE A 16 -5.34 -10.31 2.06
N GLN A 17 -4.13 -9.98 2.51
CA GLN A 17 -3.93 -9.56 3.89
C GLN A 17 -4.39 -8.11 4.04
N VAL A 18 -5.20 -7.84 5.06
CA VAL A 18 -5.71 -6.51 5.38
C VAL A 18 -5.29 -6.13 6.79
N ILE A 19 -4.67 -4.95 6.94
CA ILE A 19 -4.23 -4.41 8.23
C ILE A 19 -5.02 -3.14 8.54
N ARG A 20 -5.63 -3.07 9.74
CA ARG A 20 -6.35 -1.90 10.30
C ARG A 20 -7.54 -1.41 9.47
N MET A 21 -8.36 -2.32 8.94
CA MET A 21 -9.49 -1.97 8.07
C MET A 21 -10.50 -1.04 8.76
N PRO A 22 -10.82 0.13 8.19
CA PRO A 22 -11.81 1.03 8.75
C PRO A 22 -13.22 0.46 8.51
N ALA A 23 -14.14 0.70 9.46
CA ALA A 23 -15.44 0.04 9.51
C ALA A 23 -16.30 0.29 8.25
N GLU A 24 -16.21 1.48 7.67
CA GLU A 24 -16.94 1.88 6.48
C GLU A 24 -16.49 1.16 5.20
N LEU A 25 -15.25 0.63 5.18
CA LEU A 25 -14.75 -0.16 4.06
C LEU A 25 -14.99 -1.65 4.23
N ARG A 26 -15.41 -2.13 5.41
CA ARG A 26 -15.74 -3.56 5.63
C ARG A 26 -16.68 -4.13 4.56
N PRO A 27 -17.79 -3.45 4.17
CA PRO A 27 -18.68 -3.99 3.13
C PRO A 27 -17.99 -4.18 1.77
N LEU A 28 -16.98 -3.36 1.45
CA LEU A 28 -16.21 -3.50 0.21
C LEU A 28 -15.37 -4.78 0.22
N PHE A 29 -14.73 -5.11 1.34
CA PHE A 29 -13.90 -6.31 1.48
C PHE A 29 -14.73 -7.58 1.71
N GLU A 30 -15.86 -7.49 2.41
CA GLU A 30 -16.84 -8.59 2.53
C GLU A 30 -17.44 -8.97 1.16
N HIS A 31 -17.57 -8.00 0.26
CA HIS A 31 -17.95 -8.30 -1.12
C HIS A 31 -16.86 -9.12 -1.85
N TRP A 32 -15.58 -8.79 -1.63
CA TRP A 32 -14.46 -9.54 -2.23
C TRP A 32 -14.25 -10.91 -1.59
N SER A 33 -14.61 -11.08 -0.31
CA SER A 33 -14.39 -12.33 0.41
C SER A 33 -15.23 -13.51 -0.11
N LYS A 34 -16.19 -13.26 -1.00
CA LYS A 34 -16.96 -14.29 -1.70
C LYS A 34 -16.13 -15.12 -2.67
N ASP A 35 -15.13 -14.49 -3.29
CA ASP A 35 -14.30 -15.10 -4.33
C ASP A 35 -12.81 -15.15 -3.96
N VAL A 36 -12.39 -14.43 -2.91
CA VAL A 36 -10.99 -14.26 -2.50
C VAL A 36 -10.87 -14.46 -1.00
N ASN A 37 -9.81 -15.13 -0.54
CA ASN A 37 -9.54 -15.20 0.90
C ASN A 37 -9.07 -13.83 1.43
N VAL A 38 -9.87 -13.16 2.24
CA VAL A 38 -9.51 -11.89 2.90
C VAL A 38 -9.16 -12.18 4.36
N LEU A 39 -7.89 -11.96 4.72
CA LEU A 39 -7.39 -12.14 6.07
C LEU A 39 -7.19 -10.78 6.74
N GLU A 40 -8.09 -10.43 7.67
CA GLU A 40 -7.91 -9.26 8.53
C GLU A 40 -7.07 -9.65 9.75
N ASP A 41 -5.80 -9.23 9.77
CA ASP A 41 -4.85 -9.48 10.86
C ASP A 41 -3.90 -8.29 10.97
N GLU A 42 -3.62 -7.80 12.18
CA GLU A 42 -2.64 -6.73 12.40
C GLU A 42 -1.20 -7.19 12.19
N ALA A 43 -0.92 -8.47 12.38
CA ALA A 43 0.42 -9.05 12.26
C ALA A 43 0.75 -9.35 10.79
N LEU A 44 1.68 -8.59 10.22
CA LEU A 44 2.13 -8.79 8.84
C LEU A 44 2.71 -10.19 8.63
N LYS A 45 2.18 -10.94 7.66
CA LYS A 45 2.73 -12.24 7.26
C LYS A 45 4.05 -12.05 6.51
N ARG A 46 5.03 -12.92 6.79
CA ARG A 46 6.35 -12.87 6.12
C ARG A 46 6.28 -13.22 4.64
N ASP A 47 5.34 -14.08 4.28
CA ASP A 47 5.11 -14.64 2.96
C ASP A 47 3.96 -13.94 2.21
N VAL A 48 3.56 -12.75 2.66
CA VAL A 48 2.48 -11.96 2.05
C VAL A 48 2.73 -11.67 0.58
N ASP A 49 1.77 -12.03 -0.27
CA ASP A 49 1.80 -11.73 -1.71
C ASP A 49 0.94 -10.51 -2.08
N PHE A 50 -0.07 -10.22 -1.28
CA PHE A 50 -0.99 -9.10 -1.48
C PHE A 50 -1.39 -8.49 -0.13
N LEU A 51 -1.06 -7.21 0.07
CA LEU A 51 -1.32 -6.47 1.29
C LEU A 51 -2.12 -5.20 0.99
N VAL A 52 -3.15 -4.94 1.81
CA VAL A 52 -3.79 -3.63 1.92
C VAL A 52 -3.72 -3.18 3.38
N ALA A 53 -2.90 -2.16 3.67
CA ALA A 53 -2.80 -1.60 5.01
C ALA A 53 -3.41 -0.20 5.07
N PHE A 54 -4.25 0.07 6.05
CA PHE A 54 -4.84 1.38 6.29
C PHE A 54 -4.03 2.14 7.33
N LEU A 55 -3.60 3.34 6.96
CA LEU A 55 -2.60 4.13 7.66
C LEU A 55 -3.07 5.57 7.78
N VAL A 56 -3.17 6.03 9.02
CA VAL A 56 -3.53 7.41 9.38
C VAL A 56 -2.44 8.03 10.26
N ASP A 57 -1.91 7.24 11.19
CA ASP A 57 -0.89 7.64 12.15
C ASP A 57 0.54 7.38 11.60
N PRO A 58 1.43 8.37 11.60
CA PRO A 58 2.85 8.19 11.32
C PRO A 58 3.52 7.04 12.07
N ALA A 59 3.12 6.76 13.32
CA ALA A 59 3.64 5.65 14.11
C ALA A 59 3.32 4.29 13.48
N HIS A 60 2.11 4.12 12.94
CA HIS A 60 1.71 2.89 12.25
C HIS A 60 2.50 2.70 10.95
N ILE A 61 2.85 3.78 10.25
CA ILE A 61 3.70 3.73 9.05
C ILE A 61 5.10 3.24 9.41
N ALA A 62 5.70 3.82 10.45
CA ALA A 62 7.02 3.43 10.92
C ALA A 62 7.05 1.97 11.39
N GLN A 63 6.00 1.51 12.08
CA GLN A 63 5.88 0.12 12.52
C GLN A 63 5.72 -0.83 11.33
N LEU A 64 4.85 -0.51 10.38
CA LEU A 64 4.67 -1.33 9.17
C LEU A 64 5.95 -1.41 8.35
N ALA A 65 6.70 -0.30 8.23
CA ALA A 65 7.98 -0.29 7.53
C ALA A 65 9.00 -1.24 8.18
N LYS A 66 9.03 -1.34 9.52
CA LYS A 66 9.89 -2.30 10.23
C LYS A 66 9.52 -3.75 9.91
N GLU A 67 8.23 -4.06 9.87
CA GLU A 67 7.76 -5.41 9.55
C GLU A 67 8.00 -5.77 8.08
N LEU A 68 7.81 -4.82 7.15
CA LEU A 68 8.06 -5.01 5.72
C LEU A 68 9.55 -5.28 5.38
N ARG A 69 10.49 -4.91 6.25
CA ARG A 69 11.91 -5.30 6.09
C ARG A 69 12.11 -6.82 6.20
N LYS A 70 11.21 -7.50 6.90
CA LYS A 70 11.26 -8.95 7.14
C LYS A 70 10.56 -9.76 6.03
N VAL A 71 9.80 -9.09 5.16
CA VAL A 71 9.10 -9.69 4.03
C VAL A 71 10.07 -9.92 2.89
N ASP A 72 9.94 -11.06 2.21
CA ASP A 72 10.73 -11.35 1.02
C ASP A 72 10.27 -10.51 -0.19
N GLN A 73 10.93 -9.37 -0.39
CA GLN A 73 10.67 -8.46 -1.50
C GLN A 73 11.07 -9.01 -2.87
N THR A 74 11.80 -10.14 -2.96
CA THR A 74 12.16 -10.74 -4.27
C THR A 74 10.94 -11.33 -4.98
N ARG A 75 9.89 -11.67 -4.22
CA ARG A 75 8.60 -12.15 -4.74
C ARG A 75 7.74 -11.06 -5.38
N ASP A 76 8.18 -9.80 -5.33
CA ASP A 76 7.46 -8.63 -5.83
C ASP A 76 6.00 -8.53 -5.32
N PRO A 77 5.80 -8.55 -3.99
CA PRO A 77 4.45 -8.54 -3.42
C PRO A 77 3.69 -7.27 -3.80
N VAL A 78 2.38 -7.40 -3.91
CA VAL A 78 1.49 -6.28 -4.20
C VAL A 78 1.16 -5.56 -2.90
N LEU A 79 1.84 -4.43 -2.66
CA LEU A 79 1.71 -3.65 -1.43
C LEU A 79 0.89 -2.39 -1.67
N TRP A 80 -0.28 -2.29 -1.05
CA TRP A 80 -1.13 -1.11 -1.05
C TRP A 80 -1.24 -0.50 0.33
N PHE A 81 -1.00 0.81 0.41
CA PHE A 81 -1.13 1.59 1.63
C PHE A 81 -2.24 2.62 1.44
N ALA A 82 -3.36 2.38 2.11
CA ALA A 82 -4.50 3.25 2.12
C ALA A 82 -4.34 4.36 3.15
N TYR A 83 -4.63 5.59 2.76
CA TYR A 83 -4.57 6.78 3.61
C TYR A 83 -5.81 7.65 3.35
N PRO A 84 -6.28 8.41 4.34
CA PRO A 84 -7.41 9.29 4.15
C PRO A 84 -7.07 10.39 3.14
N LYS A 85 -8.03 10.79 2.33
CA LYS A 85 -7.88 11.95 1.47
C LYS A 85 -7.92 13.21 2.32
N LYS A 86 -7.16 14.24 1.92
CA LYS A 86 -7.23 15.58 2.53
C LYS A 86 -8.63 16.20 2.49
N SER A 87 -9.45 15.79 1.54
CA SER A 87 -10.85 16.23 1.41
C SER A 87 -11.83 15.46 2.33
N SER A 88 -11.38 14.42 3.04
CA SER A 88 -12.22 13.67 3.96
C SER A 88 -12.71 14.59 5.08
N LYS A 89 -14.01 14.53 5.36
CA LYS A 89 -14.59 15.21 6.52
C LYS A 89 -14.53 14.36 7.79
N ARG A 90 -14.27 13.06 7.65
CA ARG A 90 -14.23 12.08 8.74
C ARG A 90 -12.86 11.97 9.37
N TYR A 91 -11.81 12.03 8.54
CA TYR A 91 -10.44 11.80 8.95
C TYR A 91 -9.59 13.04 8.79
N LYS A 92 -8.79 13.35 9.81
CA LYS A 92 -7.68 14.30 9.71
C LYS A 92 -6.41 13.52 9.45
N THR A 93 -5.64 13.91 8.44
CA THR A 93 -4.36 13.29 8.15
C THR A 93 -3.41 14.30 7.54
N GLU A 94 -2.14 14.18 7.92
CA GLU A 94 -1.04 14.89 7.27
C GLU A 94 -0.50 14.10 6.05
N LEU A 95 -0.97 12.86 5.87
CA LEU A 95 -0.58 12.03 4.74
C LEU A 95 -1.15 12.57 3.44
N SER A 96 -0.38 12.40 2.37
CA SER A 96 -0.84 12.69 1.02
C SER A 96 -0.21 11.71 0.05
N ARG A 97 -0.50 11.85 -1.24
CA ARG A 97 0.17 11.04 -2.28
C ARG A 97 1.70 11.15 -2.20
N ASP A 98 2.21 12.31 -1.81
CA ASP A 98 3.62 12.66 -1.94
C ASP A 98 4.29 12.97 -0.58
N HIS A 99 3.59 12.82 0.55
CA HIS A 99 4.11 13.15 1.88
C HIS A 99 3.76 12.10 2.94
N GLY A 100 4.68 11.87 3.88
CA GLY A 100 4.51 10.95 5.02
C GLY A 100 4.96 9.50 4.75
N TRP A 101 5.56 9.25 3.58
CA TRP A 101 5.98 7.92 3.15
C TRP A 101 7.48 7.66 3.33
N GLU A 102 8.23 8.60 3.90
CA GLU A 102 9.68 8.52 4.09
C GLU A 102 10.13 7.18 4.73
N PRO A 103 9.42 6.60 5.72
CA PRO A 103 9.76 5.28 6.24
C PRO A 103 9.73 4.16 5.19
N MET A 104 8.84 4.23 4.20
CA MET A 104 8.75 3.28 3.09
C MET A 104 9.92 3.46 2.11
N GLY A 105 10.31 4.70 1.83
CA GLY A 105 11.51 4.98 1.03
C GLY A 105 12.79 4.48 1.69
N ALA A 106 12.88 4.59 3.01
CA ALA A 106 14.01 4.12 3.80
C ALA A 106 14.21 2.59 3.74
N ILE A 107 13.21 1.85 3.26
CA ILE A 107 13.27 0.39 3.07
C ILE A 107 13.28 -0.02 1.59
N GLY A 108 13.59 0.93 0.69
CA GLY A 108 13.75 0.65 -0.74
C GLY A 108 12.43 0.45 -1.49
N LEU A 109 11.32 1.00 -0.98
CA LEU A 109 10.05 1.01 -1.69
C LEU A 109 9.81 2.35 -2.39
N GLU A 110 9.16 2.29 -3.55
CA GLU A 110 8.75 3.47 -4.31
C GLU A 110 7.24 3.46 -4.57
N PRO A 111 6.57 4.63 -4.50
CA PRO A 111 5.18 4.75 -4.87
C PRO A 111 5.01 4.73 -6.40
N VAL A 112 4.22 3.77 -6.90
CA VAL A 112 4.06 3.51 -8.34
C VAL A 112 2.67 3.80 -8.89
N ARG A 113 1.61 3.78 -8.06
CA ARG A 113 0.22 4.01 -8.51
C ARG A 113 -0.68 4.42 -7.37
N GLN A 114 -1.65 5.30 -7.61
CA GLN A 114 -2.72 5.61 -6.66
C GLN A 114 -4.07 5.17 -7.21
N VAL A 115 -4.98 4.72 -6.32
CA VAL A 115 -6.37 4.37 -6.62
C VAL A 115 -7.26 4.95 -5.51
N ALA A 116 -8.37 5.60 -5.87
CA ALA A 116 -9.39 5.97 -4.88
C ALA A 116 -10.20 4.72 -4.48
N LEU A 117 -10.33 4.45 -3.18
CA LEU A 117 -11.14 3.34 -2.68
C LEU A 117 -12.61 3.74 -2.57
N ASP A 118 -12.85 4.92 -2.01
CA ASP A 118 -14.15 5.56 -1.88
C ASP A 118 -13.94 7.09 -1.87
N ASP A 119 -14.88 7.86 -1.32
CA ASP A 119 -14.78 9.31 -1.20
C ASP A 119 -13.74 9.77 -0.16
N ASP A 120 -13.51 8.99 0.88
CA ASP A 120 -12.70 9.33 2.05
C ASP A 120 -11.26 8.78 1.99
N TRP A 121 -11.00 7.73 1.20
CA TRP A 121 -9.73 6.98 1.19
C TRP A 121 -9.11 6.85 -0.20
N SER A 122 -7.78 6.92 -0.24
CA SER A 122 -6.96 6.56 -1.39
C SER A 122 -5.94 5.50 -1.01
N ALA A 123 -5.70 4.53 -1.89
CA ALA A 123 -4.63 3.55 -1.78
C ALA A 123 -3.45 3.96 -2.68
N LEU A 124 -2.24 3.94 -2.12
CA LEU A 124 -0.98 4.13 -2.82
C LEU A 124 -0.22 2.81 -2.88
N ARG A 125 0.06 2.35 -4.10
CA ARG A 125 0.85 1.14 -4.34
C ARG A 125 2.32 1.45 -4.19
N PHE A 126 2.99 0.62 -3.41
CA PHE A 126 4.44 0.61 -3.29
C PHE A 126 5.03 -0.63 -3.94
N ARG A 127 6.23 -0.47 -4.49
CA ARG A 127 6.99 -1.56 -5.10
C ARG A 127 8.47 -1.44 -4.76
N PRO A 128 9.19 -2.55 -4.49
CA PRO A 128 10.64 -2.51 -4.34
C PRO A 128 11.32 -1.89 -5.56
N VAL A 129 12.27 -0.98 -5.33
CA VAL A 129 12.98 -0.25 -6.41
C VAL A 129 13.58 -1.23 -7.42
N LYS A 130 14.22 -2.28 -6.93
CA LYS A 130 14.84 -3.36 -7.73
C LYS A 130 13.88 -4.02 -8.72
N ASN A 131 12.57 -4.04 -8.43
CA ASN A 131 11.57 -4.66 -9.29
C ASN A 131 10.99 -3.68 -10.33
N ILE A 132 11.28 -2.37 -10.20
CA ILE A 132 10.81 -1.34 -11.11
C ILE A 132 11.71 -1.29 -12.35
N LYS A 133 11.16 -1.62 -13.52
CA LYS A 133 11.91 -1.66 -14.78
C LYS A 133 12.35 -0.27 -15.25
N SER A 134 11.43 0.70 -15.25
CA SER A 134 11.70 2.08 -15.67
C SER A 134 11.15 3.06 -14.63
N MET A 135 11.96 4.05 -14.26
CA MET A 135 11.58 5.13 -13.36
C MET A 135 11.32 6.39 -14.18
N THR A 136 10.04 6.71 -14.41
CA THR A 136 9.62 7.86 -15.24
C THR A 136 9.19 9.07 -14.41
N ARG A 137 9.13 8.94 -13.08
CA ARG A 137 8.84 10.07 -12.18
C ARG A 137 10.06 10.97 -12.09
N SER A 138 9.82 12.28 -11.95
CA SER A 138 10.87 13.28 -11.69
C SER A 138 11.46 13.21 -10.28
N SER A 139 10.79 12.49 -9.37
CA SER A 139 11.23 12.29 -7.99
C SER A 139 11.13 10.83 -7.56
N ALA A 140 12.00 10.46 -6.63
CA ALA A 140 12.02 9.17 -5.96
C ALA A 140 12.13 9.36 -4.45
N LEU A 141 11.58 8.40 -3.71
CA LEU A 141 11.52 8.42 -2.26
C LEU A 141 12.77 7.78 -1.64
N SER A 142 13.18 6.63 -2.16
CA SER A 142 14.32 5.85 -1.70
C SER A 142 15.66 6.40 -2.22
N LYS A 143 16.75 6.04 -1.54
CA LYS A 143 18.10 6.39 -1.98
C LYS A 143 18.42 5.79 -3.36
N GLU A 144 18.15 4.50 -3.54
CA GLU A 144 18.39 3.80 -4.82
C GLU A 144 17.55 4.40 -5.95
N GLY A 145 16.28 4.72 -5.70
CA GLY A 145 15.41 5.36 -6.69
C GLY A 145 15.95 6.74 -7.11
N LYS A 146 16.44 7.54 -6.15
CA LYS A 146 17.06 8.84 -6.44
C LYS A 146 18.33 8.71 -7.27
N GLU A 147 19.12 7.67 -7.06
CA GLU A 147 20.32 7.38 -7.86
C GLU A 147 19.96 6.95 -9.29
N ARG A 148 18.87 6.20 -9.48
CA ARG A 148 18.41 5.74 -10.80
C ARG A 148 17.82 6.85 -11.67
N ILE A 149 17.17 7.86 -11.09
CA ILE A 149 16.60 8.99 -11.84
C ILE A 149 17.68 10.00 -12.26
N LYS A 150 18.81 10.06 -11.55
CA LYS A 150 19.92 10.98 -11.87
C LYS A 150 20.79 10.53 -13.06
N LYS A 151 20.67 9.26 -13.46
CA LYS A 151 21.39 8.68 -14.59
C LYS A 151 20.61 8.89 -15.88
#